data_AF-A0A6M0BJ82-F1
#
_entry.id   AF-A0A6M0BJ82-F1
#
_cell.length_a   1.000
_cell.length_b   1.000
_cell.length_c   1.000
_cell.angle_alpha   90.00
_cell.angle_beta   90.00
_cell.angle_gamma   90.00
#
_symmetry.space_group_name_H-M   'P 1'
#
loop_
_entity.id
_entity.type
_entity.pdbx_description
1 polymer ?
#
loop_
_entity_poly.entity_id
_entity_poly.type
_entity_poly.pdbx_seq_one_letter_code
_entity_poly.pdbx_strand_id
1 'polypeptide(L)'
;MKKVRVIVFKIAKYWLALPMTVVLNVRDFPSNIKESSRDNRLIHLDNRTLTLLPLKPILVKPSKAKLSLDQSLDKTAAVTKSPMDLSSVGDFLIIVKTPRGEACAIPLDRLPTMIDLPLSTIRKLPDSYSQSYLLGMANYVAVSQWPKGHATETEAEKLTIFLLDLERALSVAIAYRAGSRE
;
A
#
# COMPACT_ATOMS: atom_id res chain seq x y z
N MET A 1 -26.47 1.77 -14.30
CA MET A 1 -25.01 2.04 -14.40
C MET A 1 -24.24 0.92 -13.73
N LYS A 2 -23.22 0.35 -14.38
CA LYS A 2 -22.37 -0.67 -13.76
C LYS A 2 -21.51 -0.04 -12.67
N LYS A 3 -21.41 -0.73 -11.53
CA LYS A 3 -20.58 -0.33 -10.39
C LYS A 3 -19.61 -1.45 -10.04
N VAL A 4 -18.49 -1.10 -9.43
CA VAL A 4 -17.55 -2.03 -8.82
C VAL A 4 -17.48 -1.77 -7.33
N ARG A 5 -17.54 -2.84 -6.55
CA ARG A 5 -17.40 -2.78 -5.10
C ARG A 5 -15.92 -2.80 -4.74
N VAL A 6 -15.49 -1.81 -3.97
CA VAL A 6 -14.09 -1.65 -3.57
C VAL A 6 -13.97 -1.42 -2.08
N ILE A 7 -12.83 -1.83 -1.52
CA ILE A 7 -12.37 -1.46 -0.19
C ILE A 7 -11.46 -0.24 -0.35
N VAL A 8 -11.87 0.88 0.24
CA VAL A 8 -11.15 2.15 0.24
C VAL A 8 -10.46 2.36 1.57
N PHE A 9 -9.20 2.76 1.54
CA PHE A 9 -8.38 2.96 2.72
C PHE A 9 -7.44 4.14 2.53
N LYS A 10 -7.05 4.77 3.64
CA LYS A 10 -6.14 5.92 3.65
C LYS A 10 -4.76 5.48 4.12
N ILE A 11 -3.73 5.87 3.37
CA ILE A 11 -2.34 5.76 3.80
C ILE A 11 -1.66 7.10 3.57
N ALA A 12 -1.11 7.68 4.63
CA ALA A 12 -0.62 9.05 4.63
C ALA A 12 -1.69 10.02 4.08
N LYS A 13 -1.41 10.71 2.97
CA LYS A 13 -2.34 11.63 2.30
C LYS A 13 -3.13 11.01 1.15
N TYR A 14 -2.93 9.73 0.85
CA TYR A 14 -3.49 9.07 -0.33
C TYR A 14 -4.68 8.18 0.04
N TRP A 15 -5.72 8.27 -0.77
CA TRP A 15 -6.83 7.33 -0.74
C TRP A 15 -6.59 6.27 -1.80
N LEU A 16 -6.52 5.03 -1.34
CA LEU A 16 -6.25 3.85 -2.16
C LEU A 16 -7.48 2.95 -2.15
N ALA A 17 -7.65 2.18 -3.22
CA ALA A 17 -8.72 1.20 -3.32
C ALA A 17 -8.22 -0.13 -3.87
N LEU A 18 -8.81 -1.20 -3.36
CA LEU A 18 -8.68 -2.55 -3.89
C LEU A 18 -10.07 -3.09 -4.25
N PRO A 19 -10.22 -3.87 -5.34
CA PRO A 19 -11.45 -4.60 -5.60
C PRO A 19 -11.81 -5.48 -4.41
N MET A 20 -13.09 -5.52 -4.02
CA MET A 20 -13.51 -6.39 -2.91
C MET A 20 -13.19 -7.87 -3.17
N THR A 21 -13.15 -8.28 -4.44
CA THR A 21 -12.85 -9.66 -4.87
C THR A 21 -11.45 -10.16 -4.48
N VAL A 22 -10.51 -9.26 -4.19
CA VAL A 22 -9.15 -9.65 -3.78
C VAL A 22 -8.93 -9.52 -2.28
N VAL A 23 -9.86 -8.93 -1.54
CA VAL A 23 -9.75 -8.75 -0.08
C VAL A 23 -10.21 -10.02 0.62
N LEU A 24 -9.29 -10.66 1.35
CA LEU A 24 -9.56 -11.88 2.10
C LEU A 24 -10.07 -11.60 3.51
N ASN A 25 -9.47 -10.63 4.19
CA ASN A 25 -9.86 -10.26 5.55
C ASN A 25 -9.37 -8.85 5.93
N VAL A 26 -10.00 -8.23 6.93
CA VAL A 26 -9.55 -7.01 7.61
C VAL A 26 -9.61 -7.28 9.11
N ARG A 27 -8.52 -6.99 9.83
CA ARG A 27 -8.43 -7.24 11.28
C ARG A 27 -7.43 -6.33 11.96
N ASP A 28 -7.39 -6.37 13.28
CA ASP A 28 -6.34 -5.72 14.07
C ASP A 28 -4.96 -6.31 13.76
N PHE A 29 -3.92 -5.47 13.87
CA PHE A 29 -2.53 -5.88 13.75
C PHE A 29 -2.02 -6.31 15.14
N PRO A 30 -1.80 -7.61 15.39
CA PRO A 30 -1.38 -8.10 16.71
C PRO A 30 -0.01 -7.55 17.13
N SER A 31 0.10 -7.02 18.35
CA SER A 31 1.33 -6.42 18.89
C SER A 31 2.50 -7.40 18.95
N ASN A 32 2.24 -8.67 19.25
CA ASN A 32 3.26 -9.73 19.30
C ASN A 32 3.99 -9.90 17.96
N ILE A 33 3.29 -9.68 16.83
CA ILE A 33 3.89 -9.75 15.49
C ILE A 33 4.70 -8.50 15.18
N LYS A 34 4.25 -7.33 15.65
CA LYS A 34 5.00 -6.06 15.51
C LYS A 34 6.37 -6.17 16.19
N GLU A 35 6.44 -6.85 17.33
CA GLU A 35 7.66 -7.00 18.14
C GLU A 35 8.58 -8.13 17.65
N SER A 36 8.03 -9.22 17.10
CA SER A 36 8.81 -10.42 16.76
C SER A 36 9.44 -10.41 15.37
N SER A 37 8.98 -9.55 14.45
CA SER A 37 9.37 -9.58 13.05
C SER A 37 10.77 -9.01 12.82
N ARG A 38 11.79 -9.88 12.85
CA ARG A 38 13.20 -9.54 12.55
C ARG A 38 13.49 -9.34 11.06
N ASP A 39 12.65 -9.89 10.17
CA ASP A 39 12.78 -9.74 8.73
C ASP A 39 11.55 -9.00 8.21
N ASN A 40 11.78 -7.74 7.83
CA ASN A 40 10.81 -6.62 7.73
C ASN A 40 9.62 -6.81 6.77
N ARG A 41 9.39 -8.01 6.21
CA ARG A 41 8.41 -8.25 5.13
C ARG A 41 7.71 -9.61 5.18
N LEU A 42 8.02 -10.46 6.16
CA LEU A 42 7.28 -11.70 6.36
C LEU A 42 6.71 -11.68 7.77
N ILE A 43 5.39 -11.81 7.87
CA ILE A 43 4.73 -11.93 9.16
C ILE A 43 4.14 -13.33 9.30
N HIS A 44 4.26 -13.89 10.49
CA HIS A 44 3.61 -15.14 10.85
C HIS A 44 2.27 -14.82 11.50
N LEU A 45 1.17 -15.21 10.85
CA LEU A 45 -0.17 -14.89 11.26
C LEU A 45 -1.09 -16.09 10.96
N ASP A 46 -1.83 -16.55 11.97
CA ASP A 46 -2.67 -17.76 11.93
C ASP A 46 -1.94 -19.00 11.38
N ASN A 47 -0.71 -19.24 11.83
CA ASN A 47 0.13 -20.35 11.37
C ASN A 47 0.45 -20.31 9.85
N ARG A 48 0.36 -19.12 9.24
CA ARG A 48 0.75 -18.88 7.85
C ARG A 48 1.79 -17.78 7.79
N THR A 49 2.69 -17.87 6.83
CA THR A 49 3.62 -16.79 6.51
C THR A 49 2.98 -15.92 5.44
N LEU A 50 2.83 -14.63 5.71
CA LEU A 50 2.29 -13.64 4.78
C LEU A 50 3.35 -12.62 4.43
N THR A 51 3.36 -12.19 3.17
CA THR A 51 4.17 -11.05 2.74
C THR A 51 3.56 -9.75 3.27
N LEU A 52 4.29 -9.02 4.10
CA LEU A 52 3.95 -7.69 4.55
C LEU A 52 4.33 -6.65 3.49
N LEU A 53 3.37 -5.80 3.15
CA LEU A 53 3.50 -4.72 2.17
C LEU A 53 3.32 -3.36 2.89
N PRO A 54 4.39 -2.83 3.51
CA PRO A 54 4.31 -1.56 4.24
C PRO A 54 4.30 -0.38 3.24
N LEU A 55 3.12 0.09 2.87
CA LEU A 55 2.95 1.18 1.90
C LEU A 55 3.24 2.57 2.49
N LYS A 56 2.98 2.77 3.79
CA LYS A 56 3.20 4.05 4.49
C LYS A 56 4.61 4.63 4.32
N PRO A 57 5.71 3.91 4.59
CA PRO A 57 7.07 4.45 4.40
C PRO A 57 7.38 4.80 2.93
N ILE A 58 6.85 4.01 1.98
CA ILE A 58 7.01 4.25 0.53
C ILE A 58 6.30 5.54 0.10
N LEU A 59 5.11 5.80 0.66
CA LEU A 59 4.28 6.96 0.31
C LEU A 59 4.65 8.25 1.07
N VAL A 60 5.29 8.13 2.26
CA VAL A 60 5.70 9.28 3.09
C VAL A 60 7.08 9.79 2.70
N LYS A 61 8.03 8.92 2.36
CA LYS A 61 9.39 9.29 1.94
C LYS A 61 9.61 8.98 0.46
N PRO A 62 9.31 9.92 -0.46
CA PRO A 62 9.90 9.89 -1.79
C PRO A 62 11.37 10.28 -1.65
N SER A 63 12.24 9.35 -1.21
CA SER A 63 13.67 9.57 -1.38
C SER A 63 13.93 9.75 -2.87
N LYS A 64 14.61 10.84 -3.23
CA LYS A 64 15.15 11.07 -4.58
C LYS A 64 16.27 10.06 -4.84
N ALA A 65 15.95 8.77 -4.95
CA ALA A 65 16.87 7.80 -5.53
C ALA A 65 16.84 8.01 -7.05
N LYS A 66 17.58 9.03 -7.51
CA LYS A 66 18.12 9.05 -8.86
C LYS A 66 18.96 7.77 -8.98
N LEU A 67 18.51 6.83 -9.80
CA LEU A 67 19.33 5.73 -10.29
C LEU A 67 20.50 6.37 -11.07
N SER A 68 21.61 6.60 -10.38
CA SER A 68 22.90 6.85 -11.01
C SER A 68 23.50 5.49 -11.24
N LEU A 69 23.44 4.99 -12.46
CA LEU A 69 24.10 3.77 -12.86
C LEU A 69 25.56 4.12 -13.17
N ASP A 70 26.42 4.23 -12.15
CA ASP A 70 27.88 4.20 -12.36
C ASP A 70 28.64 3.76 -11.09
N GLN A 71 29.25 2.57 -11.23
CA GLN A 71 30.50 2.04 -10.65
C GLN A 71 30.98 2.48 -9.25
N SER A 72 31.16 1.52 -8.33
CA SER A 72 32.48 1.17 -7.78
C SER A 72 32.42 -0.05 -6.84
N LEU A 73 33.52 -0.81 -6.86
CA LEU A 73 33.87 -1.99 -6.09
C LEU A 73 34.29 -1.65 -4.64
N ASP A 74 34.21 -2.64 -3.76
CA ASP A 74 34.78 -2.76 -2.39
C ASP A 74 34.19 -1.92 -1.25
N LYS A 75 33.61 -2.57 -0.24
CA LYS A 75 34.29 -2.99 1.02
C LYS A 75 33.29 -3.55 2.04
N THR A 76 33.69 -4.64 2.68
CA THR A 76 33.04 -5.31 3.81
C THR A 76 32.69 -4.36 4.97
N ALA A 77 31.41 -4.28 5.34
CA ALA A 77 30.94 -3.82 6.64
C ALA A 77 29.64 -4.56 7.01
N ALA A 78 29.55 -5.03 8.25
CA ALA A 78 28.41 -5.77 8.78
C ALA A 78 27.10 -5.00 8.57
N VAL A 79 26.16 -5.65 7.89
CA VAL A 79 24.82 -5.13 7.58
C VAL A 79 23.98 -5.14 8.84
N THR A 80 24.08 -4.10 9.66
CA THR A 80 23.04 -3.76 10.65
C THR A 80 21.84 -3.27 9.85
N LYS A 81 20.98 -4.22 9.44
CA LYS A 81 19.62 -3.92 8.97
C LYS A 81 18.98 -3.06 10.05
N SER A 82 18.75 -1.77 9.82
CA SER A 82 17.88 -1.01 10.73
C SER A 82 16.50 -1.69 10.67
N PRO A 83 15.99 -2.21 11.79
CA PRO A 83 14.66 -2.81 11.81
C PRO A 83 13.66 -1.76 11.36
N MET A 84 12.78 -2.09 10.42
CA MET A 84 11.63 -1.24 10.19
C MET A 84 10.77 -1.37 11.45
N ASP A 85 10.68 -0.29 12.22
CA ASP A 85 9.92 -0.27 13.46
C ASP A 85 8.43 -0.44 13.14
N LEU A 86 7.97 -1.70 13.19
CA LEU A 86 6.58 -2.07 12.93
C LEU A 86 5.61 -1.52 13.98
N SER A 87 6.11 -1.03 15.11
CA SER A 87 5.26 -0.36 16.11
C SER A 87 4.55 0.87 15.53
N SER A 88 5.12 1.49 14.49
CA SER A 88 4.58 2.69 13.83
C SER A 88 3.82 2.43 12.51
N VAL A 89 3.73 1.16 12.09
CA VAL A 89 3.33 0.79 10.71
C VAL A 89 1.81 0.70 10.54
N GLY A 90 1.05 0.57 11.61
CA GLY A 90 -0.41 0.66 11.62
C GLY A 90 -1.07 -0.19 12.71
N ASP A 91 -2.37 0.02 12.92
CA ASP A 91 -3.18 -0.68 13.92
C ASP A 91 -4.01 -1.81 13.32
N PHE A 92 -4.24 -1.80 12.01
CA PHE A 92 -5.03 -2.79 11.29
C PHE A 92 -4.23 -3.42 10.14
N LEU A 93 -4.67 -4.59 9.68
CA LEU A 93 -4.17 -5.29 8.50
C LEU A 93 -5.31 -5.58 7.54
N ILE A 94 -5.15 -5.16 6.28
CA ILE A 94 -5.90 -5.77 5.17
C ILE A 94 -5.09 -6.96 4.66
N ILE A 95 -5.71 -8.14 4.60
CA ILE A 95 -5.15 -9.32 3.96
C ILE A 95 -5.78 -9.47 2.60
N VAL A 96 -4.96 -9.53 1.57
CA VAL A 96 -5.40 -9.62 0.17
C VAL A 96 -4.72 -10.75 -0.56
N LYS A 97 -5.42 -11.29 -1.55
CA LYS A 97 -4.89 -12.29 -2.49
C LYS A 97 -4.22 -11.58 -3.65
N THR A 98 -2.95 -11.86 -3.88
CA THR A 98 -2.22 -11.38 -5.05
C THR A 98 -2.71 -12.09 -6.31
N PRO A 99 -2.47 -11.55 -7.51
CA PRO A 99 -2.79 -12.26 -8.76
C PRO A 99 -2.11 -13.62 -8.90
N ARG A 100 -0.97 -13.83 -8.22
CA ARG A 100 -0.27 -15.12 -8.14
C ARG A 100 -0.92 -16.13 -7.19
N GLY A 101 -1.97 -15.73 -6.48
CA GLY A 101 -2.72 -16.57 -5.56
C GLY A 101 -2.20 -16.56 -4.12
N GLU A 102 -1.05 -15.93 -3.86
CA GLU A 102 -0.45 -15.78 -2.55
C GLU A 102 -1.20 -14.73 -1.71
N ALA A 103 -1.12 -14.80 -0.39
CA ALA A 103 -1.69 -13.79 0.49
C ALA A 103 -0.63 -12.77 0.92
N CYS A 104 -0.99 -11.49 0.87
CA CYS A 104 -0.19 -10.40 1.41
C CYS A 104 -0.99 -9.53 2.37
N ALA A 105 -0.28 -8.88 3.29
CA ALA A 105 -0.84 -8.06 4.35
C ALA A 105 -0.42 -6.60 4.16
N ILE A 106 -1.39 -5.68 4.17
CA ILE A 106 -1.20 -4.23 4.05
C ILE A 106 -1.58 -3.59 5.38
N PRO A 107 -0.63 -3.01 6.13
CA PRO A 107 -0.90 -2.28 7.36
C PRO A 107 -1.62 -0.95 7.14
N LEU A 108 -2.56 -0.63 8.03
CA LEU A 108 -3.35 0.60 8.02
C LEU A 108 -3.42 1.24 9.41
N ASP A 109 -3.48 2.58 9.43
CA ASP A 109 -3.73 3.35 10.66
C ASP A 109 -5.22 3.39 11.04
N ARG A 110 -6.13 3.14 10.09
CA ARG A 110 -7.58 3.19 10.29
C ARG A 110 -8.27 2.06 9.53
N LEU A 111 -9.42 1.63 10.02
CA LEU A 111 -10.26 0.66 9.31
C LEU A 111 -10.64 1.18 7.93
N PRO A 112 -10.65 0.30 6.92
CA PRO A 112 -11.06 0.66 5.58
C PRO A 112 -12.59 0.71 5.47
N THR A 113 -13.09 1.36 4.43
CA THR A 113 -14.53 1.50 4.15
C THR A 113 -14.85 0.86 2.82
N MET A 114 -15.96 0.11 2.76
CA MET A 114 -16.47 -0.45 1.52
C MET A 114 -17.36 0.57 0.82
N ILE A 115 -17.14 0.78 -0.48
CA ILE A 115 -18.02 1.63 -1.30
C ILE A 115 -18.28 1.00 -2.67
N ASP A 116 -19.38 1.39 -3.30
CA ASP A 116 -19.65 1.08 -4.70
C ASP A 116 -19.23 2.25 -5.58
N LEU A 117 -18.20 2.05 -6.42
CA LEU A 117 -17.73 3.03 -7.39
C LEU A 117 -18.41 2.84 -8.75
N PRO A 118 -19.05 3.87 -9.33
CA PRO A 118 -19.52 3.81 -10.72
C PRO A 118 -18.33 3.65 -11.67
N LEU A 119 -18.41 2.71 -12.61
CA LEU A 119 -17.30 2.51 -13.57
C LEU A 119 -17.02 3.76 -14.41
N SER A 120 -18.01 4.63 -14.61
CA SER A 120 -17.87 5.90 -15.33
C SER A 120 -16.97 6.92 -14.63
N THR A 121 -16.70 6.77 -13.33
CA THR A 121 -15.78 7.67 -12.61
C THR A 121 -14.34 7.18 -12.66
N ILE A 122 -14.11 5.92 -13.04
CA ILE A 122 -12.80 5.30 -13.10
C ILE A 122 -12.14 5.66 -14.43
N ARG A 123 -10.94 6.22 -14.36
CA ARG A 123 -10.13 6.65 -15.51
C ARG A 123 -8.75 6.05 -15.40
N LYS A 124 -8.15 5.71 -16.54
CA LYS A 124 -6.75 5.28 -16.60
C LYS A 124 -5.86 6.47 -16.24
N LEU A 125 -4.86 6.25 -15.40
CA LEU A 125 -3.84 7.24 -15.12
C LEU A 125 -2.93 7.42 -16.35
N PRO A 126 -2.50 8.66 -16.69
CA PRO A 126 -1.50 8.88 -17.72
C PRO A 126 -0.18 8.18 -17.39
N ASP A 127 0.57 7.75 -18.41
CA ASP A 127 1.81 6.99 -18.21
C ASP A 127 2.90 7.78 -17.48
N SER A 128 2.86 9.13 -17.51
CA SER A 128 3.75 9.99 -16.72
C SER A 128 3.64 9.77 -15.21
N TYR A 129 2.50 9.30 -14.71
CA TYR A 129 2.33 8.96 -13.29
C TYR A 129 3.07 7.69 -12.90
N SER A 130 3.37 6.80 -13.86
CA SER A 130 4.14 5.58 -13.62
C SER A 130 5.62 5.85 -13.36
N GLN A 131 6.15 6.99 -13.82
CA GLN A 131 7.55 7.38 -13.67
C GLN A 131 7.88 7.89 -12.27
N SER A 132 6.87 8.17 -11.44
CA SER A 132 7.08 8.50 -10.03
C SER A 132 6.85 7.26 -9.15
N TYR A 133 7.82 6.90 -8.31
CA TYR A 133 7.69 5.80 -7.33
C TYR A 133 6.40 5.91 -6.49
N LEU A 134 5.90 7.13 -6.28
CA LEU A 134 4.71 7.43 -5.49
C LEU A 134 3.39 6.98 -6.14
N LEU A 135 3.28 6.98 -7.48
CA LEU A 135 2.05 6.59 -8.21
C LEU A 135 2.24 5.40 -9.16
N GLY A 136 3.45 4.89 -9.33
CA GLY A 136 3.74 3.69 -10.11
C GLY A 136 3.04 2.41 -9.62
N MET A 137 2.38 2.47 -8.47
CA MET A 137 1.60 1.38 -7.87
C MET A 137 0.12 1.39 -8.27
N ALA A 138 -0.38 2.39 -9.01
CA ALA A 138 -1.77 2.48 -9.44
C ALA A 138 -1.87 2.71 -10.96
N ASN A 139 -2.86 2.08 -11.60
CA ASN A 139 -3.13 2.26 -13.04
C ASN A 139 -4.40 3.07 -13.32
N TYR A 140 -5.27 3.18 -12.32
CA TYR A 140 -6.55 3.84 -12.46
C TYR A 140 -6.80 4.77 -11.29
N VAL A 141 -7.60 5.80 -11.54
CA VAL A 141 -8.06 6.76 -10.54
C VAL A 141 -9.55 6.93 -10.68
N ALA A 142 -10.24 7.10 -9.56
CA ALA A 142 -11.64 7.46 -9.52
C ALA A 142 -11.81 8.76 -8.74
N VAL A 143 -12.77 9.58 -9.17
CA VAL A 143 -13.25 10.71 -8.37
C VAL A 143 -14.66 10.39 -7.92
N SER A 144 -14.87 10.30 -6.61
CA SER A 144 -16.18 10.00 -6.02
C SER A 144 -16.51 10.98 -4.91
N GLN A 145 -17.79 11.20 -4.64
CA GLN A 145 -18.20 11.84 -3.40
C GLN A 145 -18.19 10.80 -2.28
N TRP A 146 -17.81 11.21 -1.07
CA TRP A 146 -17.88 10.31 0.09
C TRP A 146 -19.34 9.97 0.42
N PRO A 147 -19.67 8.72 0.82
CA PRO A 147 -21.02 8.37 1.25
C PRO A 147 -21.51 9.28 2.39
N LYS A 148 -22.75 9.78 2.29
CA LYS A 148 -23.38 10.59 3.34
C LYS A 148 -23.34 9.84 4.67
N GLY A 149 -22.85 10.48 5.74
CA GLY A 149 -22.73 9.89 7.09
C GLY A 149 -21.34 9.98 7.73
N HIS A 150 -20.34 10.52 7.03
CA HIS A 150 -18.94 10.59 7.49
C HIS A 150 -18.30 11.97 7.27
N ALA A 151 -18.96 12.85 6.51
CA ALA A 151 -18.58 14.25 6.37
C ALA A 151 -19.53 15.07 7.23
N THR A 152 -18.97 15.93 8.09
CA THR A 152 -19.69 17.08 8.66
C THR A 152 -20.34 17.84 7.50
N GLU A 153 -21.58 18.30 7.69
CA GLU A 153 -22.58 18.67 6.66
C GLU A 153 -22.20 19.77 5.65
N THR A 154 -20.95 20.19 5.59
CA THR A 154 -20.47 21.27 4.74
C THR A 154 -19.45 20.70 3.74
N GLU A 155 -19.88 20.66 2.48
CA GLU A 155 -19.14 20.20 1.29
C GLU A 155 -18.98 18.67 1.15
N ALA A 156 -19.59 18.13 0.09
CA ALA A 156 -19.29 16.79 -0.39
C ALA A 156 -17.82 16.75 -0.86
N GLU A 157 -16.89 16.42 0.04
CA GLU A 157 -15.47 16.27 -0.29
C GLU A 157 -15.35 15.30 -1.46
N LYS A 158 -14.90 15.83 -2.60
CA LYS A 158 -14.54 15.00 -3.75
C LYS A 158 -13.30 14.20 -3.37
N LEU A 159 -13.44 12.89 -3.34
CA LEU A 159 -12.38 11.96 -3.05
C LEU A 159 -11.69 11.50 -4.32
N THR A 160 -10.40 11.79 -4.44
CA THR A 160 -9.53 11.18 -5.46
C THR A 160 -9.00 9.86 -4.93
N ILE A 161 -9.43 8.75 -5.53
CA ILE A 161 -9.15 7.38 -5.10
C ILE A 161 -8.27 6.72 -6.14
N PHE A 162 -7.08 6.28 -5.77
CA PHE A 162 -6.18 5.53 -6.65
C PHE A 162 -6.44 4.04 -6.51
N LEU A 163 -6.70 3.36 -7.62
CA LEU A 163 -6.91 1.91 -7.62
C LEU A 163 -5.53 1.24 -7.60
N LEU A 164 -5.22 0.63 -6.47
CA LEU A 164 -3.93 -0.01 -6.21
C LEU A 164 -3.80 -1.28 -7.06
N ASP A 165 -2.71 -1.35 -7.82
CA ASP A 165 -2.26 -2.55 -8.52
C ASP A 165 -1.28 -3.30 -7.60
N LEU A 166 -1.69 -4.49 -7.14
CA LEU A 166 -0.92 -5.27 -6.19
C LEU A 166 0.43 -5.74 -6.74
N GLU A 167 0.53 -6.07 -8.02
CA GLU A 167 1.80 -6.53 -8.60
C GLU A 167 2.81 -5.39 -8.70
N ARG A 168 2.32 -4.20 -9.07
CA ARG A 168 3.14 -2.98 -9.09
C ARG A 168 3.55 -2.56 -7.69
N ALA A 169 2.62 -2.61 -6.73
CA ALA A 169 2.91 -2.28 -5.34
C ALA A 169 3.99 -3.21 -4.74
N LEU A 170 3.90 -4.51 -5.03
CA LEU A 170 4.93 -5.47 -4.62
C LEU A 170 6.28 -5.17 -5.28
N SER A 171 6.30 -4.91 -6.58
CA SER A 171 7.51 -4.55 -7.34
C SER A 171 8.18 -3.29 -6.80
N VAL A 172 7.40 -2.22 -6.58
CA VAL A 172 7.89 -0.94 -6.02
C VAL A 172 8.44 -1.15 -4.61
N ALA A 173 7.73 -1.91 -3.78
CA ALA A 173 8.20 -2.18 -2.44
C ALA A 173 9.51 -2.99 -2.47
N ILE A 174 9.68 -3.95 -3.38
CA ILE A 174 10.96 -4.67 -3.58
C ILE A 174 12.07 -3.70 -4.00
N ALA A 175 11.81 -2.80 -4.96
CA ALA A 175 12.78 -1.80 -5.42
C ALA A 175 13.17 -0.79 -4.32
N TYR A 176 12.22 -0.36 -3.49
CA TYR A 176 12.47 0.53 -2.34
C TYR A 176 13.52 -0.03 -1.37
N ARG A 177 13.60 -1.37 -1.23
CA ARG A 177 14.64 -2.05 -0.45
C ARG A 177 16.03 -1.88 -1.07
N ALA A 178 16.12 -1.93 -2.40
CA ALA A 178 17.40 -1.85 -3.10
C ALA A 178 17.98 -0.43 -3.05
N GLY A 179 17.14 0.61 -3.10
CA GLY A 179 17.57 2.02 -3.04
C GLY A 179 17.75 2.60 -1.63
N SER A 180 17.33 1.90 -0.57
CA SER A 180 17.59 2.29 0.83
C SER A 180 18.92 1.71 1.36
N ARG A 181 19.77 1.20 0.46
CA ARG A 181 21.00 0.44 0.73
C ARG A 181 22.27 1.24 0.45
N GLU A 182 22.15 2.54 0.21
CA GLU A 182 23.24 3.50 0.00
C GLU A 182 23.37 4.46 1.18
#